data_AF-A0A1Y1VFV1-F1
#
_entry.id   AF-A0A1Y1VFV1-F1
#
_cell.length_a   1.000
_cell.length_b   1.000
_cell.length_c   1.000
_cell.angle_alpha   90.00
_cell.angle_beta   90.00
_cell.angle_gamma   90.00
#
_symmetry.space_group_name_H-M   'P 1'
#
loop_
_entity.id
_entity.type
_entity.pdbx_description
1 polymer ?
#
loop_
_entity_poly.entity_id
_entity_poly.type
_entity_poly.pdbx_seq_one_letter_code
_entity_poly.pdbx_strand_id
1 'polypeptide(L)'
;MKCISNFIILALVSVTTVFCAPTKVASIISDRLTYNLYNNGKASLVKAPYGSLTEITIPGSVSFNGKRYLVNEIVANAFLDKEVNKITIDSSNTGIRINENAFYGIRNLKEFNINSKYVEPEIGAFYNAGNNIYFKGSGIPSAVNRYSEKLLNKWDLPVGKNYKYVDDWDRMKEIFTLAKRIQETYNIYDKVADANSTTAAIFIGAGSSVGLSRVFRTIALVMGIPENEFLTGYDNIHVSWNYVKVDINKGKKWYVFDIQDKIGKNTLWNLSAFKEETKLVATLKKFYGSGYTINPNDFVILNRRYVYQNESSNGLKESENFNDWLKRTNGGERTLSN
;
A
#
# COMPACT_ATOMS: atom_id res chain seq x y z
N MET A 1 -17.99 -37.99 45.31
CA MET A 1 -17.58 -37.74 43.90
C MET A 1 -18.80 -37.41 43.02
N LYS A 2 -19.47 -36.26 43.24
CA LYS A 2 -20.57 -35.79 42.36
C LYS A 2 -20.35 -34.35 41.84
N CYS A 3 -19.46 -33.58 42.46
CA CYS A 3 -19.19 -32.19 42.03
C CYS A 3 -18.14 -32.06 40.90
N ILE A 4 -17.28 -33.05 40.70
CA ILE A 4 -16.24 -32.99 39.64
C ILE A 4 -16.84 -33.21 38.25
N SER A 5 -17.91 -34.01 38.14
CA SER A 5 -18.56 -34.28 36.86
C SER A 5 -19.31 -33.08 36.29
N ASN A 6 -19.85 -32.18 37.14
CA ASN A 6 -20.55 -30.98 36.67
C ASN A 6 -19.60 -29.86 36.22
N PHE A 7 -18.40 -29.74 36.80
CA PHE A 7 -17.42 -28.74 36.36
C PHE A 7 -16.80 -29.08 35.00
N ILE A 8 -16.61 -30.38 34.71
CA ILE A 8 -16.11 -30.83 33.40
C ILE A 8 -17.15 -30.56 32.31
N ILE A 9 -18.45 -30.73 32.59
CA ILE A 9 -19.52 -30.44 31.64
C ILE A 9 -19.65 -28.92 31.38
N LEU A 10 -19.54 -28.08 32.42
CA LEU A 10 -19.56 -26.61 32.24
C LEU A 10 -18.35 -26.09 31.46
N ALA A 11 -17.17 -26.66 31.71
CA ALA A 11 -15.95 -26.37 30.96
C ALA A 11 -16.07 -26.80 29.49
N LEU A 12 -16.59 -28.00 29.20
CA LEU A 12 -16.86 -28.45 27.84
C LEU A 12 -17.87 -27.56 27.11
N VAL A 13 -18.93 -27.09 27.76
CA VAL A 13 -19.90 -26.15 27.14
C VAL A 13 -19.24 -24.79 26.85
N SER A 14 -18.41 -24.28 27.76
CA SER A 14 -17.67 -23.01 27.59
C SER A 14 -16.54 -23.07 26.55
N VAL A 15 -15.98 -24.26 26.31
CA VAL A 15 -14.97 -24.49 25.26
C VAL A 15 -15.65 -24.76 23.90
N THR A 16 -16.93 -25.19 23.88
CA THR A 16 -17.73 -25.37 22.64
C THR A 16 -18.45 -24.13 22.12
N THR A 17 -18.33 -22.96 22.75
CA THR A 17 -18.36 -21.69 21.99
C THR A 17 -17.05 -21.52 21.22
N VAL A 18 -16.59 -22.62 20.60
CA VAL A 18 -15.77 -22.64 19.41
C VAL A 18 -16.35 -21.60 18.47
N PHE A 19 -15.48 -20.78 17.90
CA PHE A 19 -15.70 -19.84 16.81
C PHE A 19 -16.59 -20.44 15.71
N CYS A 20 -17.90 -20.53 15.94
CA CYS A 20 -18.81 -21.01 14.93
C CYS A 20 -18.90 -19.90 13.90
N ALA A 21 -18.51 -20.21 12.67
CA ALA A 21 -18.63 -19.26 11.56
C ALA A 21 -20.07 -18.73 11.53
N PRO A 22 -20.26 -17.42 11.32
CA PRO A 22 -21.59 -16.84 11.40
C PRO A 22 -22.52 -17.54 10.40
N THR A 23 -23.71 -17.90 10.86
CA THR A 23 -24.66 -18.66 10.05
C THR A 23 -25.38 -17.74 9.08
N LYS A 24 -25.43 -18.13 7.80
CA LYS A 24 -26.19 -17.42 6.77
C LYS A 24 -27.68 -17.48 7.10
N VAL A 25 -28.33 -16.31 7.14
CA VAL A 25 -29.76 -16.12 7.42
C VAL A 25 -30.55 -15.99 6.12
N ALA A 26 -30.03 -15.25 5.14
CA ALA A 26 -30.71 -15.01 3.87
C ALA A 26 -29.74 -14.66 2.74
N SER A 27 -30.26 -14.67 1.52
CA SER A 27 -29.61 -14.10 0.33
C SER A 27 -30.55 -13.06 -0.26
N ILE A 28 -30.09 -11.83 -0.43
CA ILE A 28 -30.93 -10.75 -0.96
C ILE A 28 -30.27 -10.08 -2.16
N ILE A 29 -31.07 -9.42 -2.98
CA ILE A 29 -30.60 -8.50 -4.01
C ILE A 29 -30.98 -7.08 -3.55
N SER A 30 -29.98 -6.20 -3.43
CA SER A 30 -30.17 -4.77 -3.13
C SER A 30 -29.33 -3.99 -4.13
N ASP A 31 -29.93 -3.02 -4.81
CA ASP A 31 -29.25 -2.22 -5.85
C ASP A 31 -28.54 -3.08 -6.91
N ARG A 32 -29.21 -4.19 -7.29
CA ARG A 32 -28.72 -5.20 -8.26
C ARG A 32 -27.50 -6.00 -7.81
N LEU A 33 -26.98 -5.74 -6.61
CA LEU A 33 -25.91 -6.49 -5.97
C LEU A 33 -26.50 -7.60 -5.09
N THR A 34 -25.89 -8.79 -5.11
CA THR A 34 -26.34 -9.92 -4.28
C THR A 34 -25.54 -10.00 -2.99
N TYR A 35 -26.24 -10.11 -1.86
CA TYR A 35 -25.63 -10.19 -0.54
C TYR A 35 -26.04 -11.46 0.19
N ASN A 36 -25.09 -12.10 0.88
CA ASN A 36 -25.39 -13.07 1.92
C ASN A 36 -25.49 -12.33 3.27
N LEU A 37 -26.59 -12.54 3.99
CA LEU A 37 -26.84 -11.94 5.30
C LEU A 37 -26.55 -12.98 6.39
N TYR A 38 -25.98 -12.54 7.51
CA TYR A 38 -25.56 -13.42 8.60
C TYR A 38 -26.22 -13.05 9.93
N ASN A 39 -26.37 -14.03 10.82
CA ASN A 39 -27.05 -13.89 12.12
C ASN A 39 -26.44 -12.80 13.02
N ASN A 40 -25.13 -12.56 12.88
CA ASN A 40 -24.37 -11.52 13.57
C ASN A 40 -24.60 -10.08 13.03
N GLY A 41 -25.54 -9.87 12.11
CA GLY A 41 -25.86 -8.54 11.57
C GLY A 41 -24.87 -8.05 10.50
N LYS A 42 -24.07 -8.94 9.92
CA LYS A 42 -23.15 -8.65 8.82
C LYS A 42 -23.71 -9.11 7.48
N ALA A 43 -23.19 -8.52 6.40
CA ALA A 43 -23.49 -8.88 5.03
C ALA A 43 -22.20 -8.96 4.21
N SER A 44 -22.10 -10.01 3.39
CA SER A 44 -21.03 -10.15 2.39
C SER A 44 -21.62 -9.93 1.00
N LEU A 45 -21.00 -9.05 0.22
CA LEU A 45 -21.28 -8.88 -1.21
C LEU A 45 -20.72 -10.08 -1.96
N VAL A 46 -21.61 -10.91 -2.51
CA VAL A 46 -21.24 -12.18 -3.13
C VAL A 46 -21.27 -12.18 -4.65
N LYS A 47 -22.00 -11.25 -5.26
CA LYS A 47 -22.14 -11.21 -6.71
C LYS A 47 -22.57 -9.85 -7.21
N ALA A 48 -21.82 -9.34 -8.18
CA ALA A 48 -22.19 -8.19 -8.99
C ALA A 48 -23.21 -8.58 -10.08
N PRO A 49 -24.07 -7.64 -10.52
CA PRO A 49 -25.13 -7.91 -11.50
C PRO A 49 -24.59 -8.47 -12.82
N TYR A 50 -25.49 -9.08 -13.60
CA TYR A 50 -25.22 -9.48 -14.97
C TYR A 50 -25.36 -8.28 -15.92
N GLY A 51 -24.59 -8.29 -17.00
CA GLY A 51 -24.54 -7.20 -17.99
C GLY A 51 -23.47 -6.15 -17.70
N SER A 52 -23.33 -5.20 -18.63
CA SER A 52 -22.46 -4.03 -18.47
C SER A 52 -23.18 -2.96 -17.64
N LEU A 53 -22.55 -2.55 -16.53
CA LEU A 53 -23.00 -1.39 -15.76
C LEU A 53 -21.92 -0.34 -15.81
N THR A 54 -22.26 0.90 -16.12
CA THR A 54 -21.25 1.97 -16.12
C THR A 54 -20.71 2.22 -14.71
N GLU A 55 -21.59 2.20 -13.69
CA GLU A 55 -21.23 2.54 -12.32
C GLU A 55 -21.92 1.62 -11.29
N ILE A 56 -21.20 1.31 -10.21
CA ILE A 56 -21.69 0.53 -9.06
C ILE A 56 -21.31 1.24 -7.76
N THR A 57 -22.26 1.33 -6.83
CA THR A 57 -22.02 1.81 -5.46
C THR A 57 -22.29 0.69 -4.46
N ILE A 58 -21.31 0.43 -3.59
CA ILE A 58 -21.38 -0.55 -2.51
C ILE A 58 -21.73 0.21 -1.22
N PRO A 59 -22.95 0.04 -0.67
CA PRO A 59 -23.40 0.77 0.50
C PRO A 59 -22.72 0.28 1.78
N GLY A 60 -22.80 1.05 2.86
CA GLY A 60 -22.35 0.61 4.19
C GLY A 60 -23.24 -0.46 4.82
N SER A 61 -24.48 -0.60 4.37
CA SER A 61 -25.43 -1.58 4.90
C SER A 61 -26.59 -1.85 3.97
N VAL A 62 -27.24 -2.99 4.15
CA VAL A 62 -28.50 -3.38 3.49
C VAL A 62 -29.56 -3.72 4.53
N SER A 63 -30.84 -3.63 4.15
CA SER A 63 -31.97 -3.90 5.06
C SER A 63 -32.74 -5.15 4.62
N PHE A 64 -33.10 -5.99 5.58
CA PHE A 64 -33.93 -7.17 5.36
C PHE A 64 -34.81 -7.43 6.58
N ASN A 65 -36.12 -7.57 6.37
CA ASN A 65 -37.14 -7.76 7.42
C ASN A 65 -37.03 -6.75 8.57
N GLY A 66 -36.88 -5.46 8.25
CA GLY A 66 -36.74 -4.39 9.24
C GLY A 66 -35.41 -4.36 10.01
N LYS A 67 -34.49 -5.31 9.75
CA LYS A 67 -33.16 -5.35 10.35
C LYS A 67 -32.11 -4.84 9.38
N ARG A 68 -31.17 -4.04 9.89
CA ARG A 68 -30.00 -3.54 9.17
C ARG A 68 -28.84 -4.53 9.27
N TYR A 69 -28.16 -4.79 8.15
CA TYR A 69 -26.97 -5.63 8.06
C TYR A 69 -25.80 -4.82 7.48
N LEU A 70 -24.67 -4.80 8.19
CA LEU A 70 -23.48 -4.03 7.77
C LEU A 70 -22.75 -4.77 6.66
N VAL A 71 -22.54 -4.11 5.52
CA VAL A 71 -21.75 -4.68 4.41
C VAL A 71 -20.28 -4.56 4.80
N ASN A 72 -19.64 -5.69 5.11
CA ASN A 72 -18.28 -5.69 5.67
C ASN A 72 -17.29 -6.54 4.87
N GLU A 73 -17.74 -7.16 3.78
CA GLU A 73 -16.92 -8.04 2.96
C GLU A 73 -17.35 -8.01 1.50
N ILE A 74 -16.39 -7.95 0.59
CA ILE A 74 -16.53 -8.30 -0.82
C ILE A 74 -15.82 -9.64 -0.99
N VAL A 75 -16.59 -10.70 -1.27
CA VAL A 75 -16.02 -12.04 -1.34
C VAL A 75 -15.20 -12.23 -2.61
N ALA A 76 -14.40 -13.30 -2.63
CA ALA A 76 -13.62 -13.68 -3.80
C ALA A 76 -14.54 -13.86 -5.02
N ASN A 77 -14.11 -13.37 -6.18
CA ASN A 77 -14.83 -13.45 -7.45
C ASN A 77 -16.18 -12.71 -7.50
N ALA A 78 -16.50 -11.85 -6.52
CA ALA A 78 -17.78 -11.11 -6.53
C ALA A 78 -17.98 -10.26 -7.81
N PHE A 79 -16.88 -9.72 -8.36
CA PHE A 79 -16.85 -8.95 -9.61
C PHE A 79 -16.02 -9.63 -10.71
N LEU A 80 -15.91 -10.95 -10.68
CA LEU A 80 -15.16 -11.71 -11.69
C LEU A 80 -15.62 -11.35 -13.11
N ASP A 81 -14.66 -10.92 -13.94
CA ASP A 81 -14.81 -10.58 -15.36
C ASP A 81 -16.00 -9.64 -15.65
N LYS A 82 -16.26 -8.69 -14.74
CA LYS A 82 -17.35 -7.73 -14.91
C LYS A 82 -16.97 -6.56 -15.81
N GLU A 83 -17.96 -6.10 -16.55
CA GLU A 83 -17.86 -4.93 -17.41
C GLU A 83 -18.42 -3.70 -16.67
N VAL A 84 -17.57 -3.08 -15.85
CA VAL A 84 -17.91 -1.86 -15.09
C VAL A 84 -16.81 -0.83 -15.15
N ASN A 85 -17.17 0.45 -15.31
CA ASN A 85 -16.23 1.55 -15.44
C ASN A 85 -15.90 2.22 -14.12
N LYS A 86 -16.81 2.19 -13.15
CA LYS A 86 -16.64 2.84 -11.85
C LYS A 86 -17.23 2.02 -10.72
N ILE A 87 -16.45 1.81 -9.67
CA ILE A 87 -16.92 1.21 -8.42
C ILE A 87 -16.66 2.19 -7.29
N THR A 88 -17.67 2.42 -6.46
CA THR A 88 -17.57 3.27 -5.27
C THR A 88 -17.93 2.46 -4.03
N ILE A 89 -16.99 2.35 -3.08
CA ILE A 89 -17.29 1.95 -1.70
C ILE A 89 -17.76 3.22 -0.98
N ASP A 90 -19.04 3.25 -0.61
CA ASP A 90 -19.67 4.45 -0.07
C ASP A 90 -19.12 4.87 1.30
N SER A 91 -19.22 6.17 1.59
CA SER A 91 -18.78 6.76 2.86
C SER A 91 -19.57 6.28 4.09
N SER A 92 -20.79 5.75 3.91
CA SER A 92 -21.57 5.11 4.97
C SER A 92 -20.98 3.78 5.42
N ASN A 93 -20.03 3.21 4.66
CA ASN A 93 -19.34 1.99 5.05
C ASN A 93 -18.30 2.28 6.14
N THR A 94 -18.37 1.54 7.24
CA THR A 94 -17.51 1.72 8.42
C THR A 94 -16.34 0.75 8.47
N GLY A 95 -16.22 -0.15 7.51
CA GLY A 95 -15.23 -1.22 7.53
C GLY A 95 -15.55 -2.30 6.50
N ILE A 96 -14.64 -2.53 5.54
CA ILE A 96 -14.84 -3.54 4.50
C ILE A 96 -13.56 -4.30 4.18
N ARG A 97 -13.66 -5.63 4.16
CA ARG A 97 -12.63 -6.52 3.63
C ARG A 97 -12.88 -6.77 2.15
N ILE A 98 -11.82 -6.77 1.35
CA ILE A 98 -11.87 -7.11 -0.07
C ILE A 98 -11.03 -8.36 -0.26
N ASN A 99 -11.67 -9.49 -0.51
CA ASN A 99 -10.97 -10.78 -0.62
C ASN A 99 -10.14 -10.88 -1.91
N GLU A 100 -9.23 -11.84 -1.94
CA GLU A 100 -8.43 -12.16 -3.13
C GLU A 100 -9.35 -12.42 -4.33
N ASN A 101 -8.97 -11.93 -5.51
CA ASN A 101 -9.74 -12.04 -6.74
C ASN A 101 -11.15 -11.42 -6.71
N ALA A 102 -11.48 -10.60 -5.70
CA ALA A 102 -12.78 -9.93 -5.66
C ALA A 102 -13.08 -9.14 -6.94
N PHE A 103 -12.05 -8.52 -7.53
CA PHE A 103 -12.11 -7.73 -8.77
C PHE A 103 -11.28 -8.35 -9.90
N TYR A 104 -11.16 -9.68 -9.92
CA TYR A 104 -10.36 -10.35 -10.94
C TYR A 104 -10.90 -10.09 -12.35
N GLY A 105 -9.99 -9.76 -13.28
CA GLY A 105 -10.33 -9.67 -14.71
C GLY A 105 -11.15 -8.44 -15.12
N ILE A 106 -11.35 -7.47 -14.23
CA ILE A 106 -12.16 -6.27 -14.49
C ILE A 106 -11.42 -5.28 -15.43
N ARG A 107 -11.47 -5.50 -16.74
CA ARG A 107 -10.64 -4.77 -17.71
C ARG A 107 -11.07 -3.33 -17.96
N ASN A 108 -12.36 -3.05 -17.85
CA ASN A 108 -12.94 -1.76 -18.20
C ASN A 108 -13.09 -0.78 -17.02
N LEU A 109 -12.63 -1.19 -15.83
CA LEU A 109 -12.63 -0.34 -14.64
C LEU A 109 -11.66 0.83 -14.85
N LYS A 110 -12.19 2.04 -14.69
CA LYS A 110 -11.45 3.31 -14.80
C LYS A 110 -11.34 4.01 -13.46
N GLU A 111 -12.33 3.86 -12.59
CA GLU A 111 -12.34 4.52 -11.28
C GLU A 111 -12.71 3.55 -10.17
N PHE A 112 -11.90 3.55 -9.11
CA PHE A 112 -12.18 2.82 -7.88
C PHE A 112 -12.16 3.79 -6.70
N ASN A 113 -13.33 4.19 -6.24
CA ASN A 113 -13.49 5.17 -5.17
C ASN A 113 -13.66 4.46 -3.83
N ILE A 114 -12.75 4.72 -2.90
CA ILE A 114 -12.69 4.13 -1.56
C ILE A 114 -13.05 5.22 -0.54
N ASN A 115 -14.34 5.42 -0.27
CA ASN A 115 -14.78 6.45 0.68
C ASN A 115 -15.02 5.90 2.10
N SER A 116 -14.92 4.58 2.28
CA SER A 116 -14.90 3.94 3.61
C SER A 116 -13.61 4.26 4.34
N LYS A 117 -13.69 4.54 5.64
CA LYS A 117 -12.51 4.87 6.47
C LYS A 117 -11.58 3.69 6.69
N TYR A 118 -12.13 2.47 6.73
CA TYR A 118 -11.39 1.26 7.05
C TYR A 118 -11.58 0.23 5.93
N VAL A 119 -10.51 -0.01 5.18
CA VAL A 119 -10.52 -0.93 4.05
C VAL A 119 -9.34 -1.88 4.14
N GLU A 120 -9.62 -3.16 4.00
CA GLU A 120 -8.66 -4.26 4.13
C GLU A 120 -8.66 -5.09 2.84
N PRO A 121 -7.89 -4.68 1.80
CA PRO A 121 -7.73 -5.51 0.62
C PRO A 121 -6.74 -6.65 0.89
N GLU A 122 -7.11 -7.85 0.46
CA GLU A 122 -6.20 -8.99 0.37
C GLU A 122 -5.20 -8.81 -0.79
N ILE A 123 -4.03 -9.45 -0.66
CA ILE A 123 -3.07 -9.55 -1.75
C ILE A 123 -3.76 -10.23 -2.93
N GLY A 124 -3.76 -9.57 -4.09
CA GLY A 124 -4.44 -10.08 -5.29
C GLY A 124 -5.92 -9.74 -5.42
N ALA A 125 -6.46 -8.85 -4.58
CA ALA A 125 -7.84 -8.34 -4.74
C ALA A 125 -8.14 -7.79 -6.16
N PHE A 126 -7.12 -7.20 -6.82
CA PHE A 126 -7.20 -6.59 -8.15
C PHE A 126 -6.39 -7.35 -9.21
N TYR A 127 -6.11 -8.64 -9.01
CA TYR A 127 -5.35 -9.41 -10.01
C TYR A 127 -6.02 -9.37 -11.38
N ASN A 128 -5.21 -9.18 -12.41
CA ASN A 128 -5.68 -9.13 -13.78
C ASN A 128 -6.75 -8.04 -14.05
N ALA A 129 -6.89 -7.05 -13.17
CA ALA A 129 -7.68 -5.86 -13.44
C ALA A 129 -7.04 -5.02 -14.56
N GLY A 130 -7.80 -4.10 -15.16
CA GLY A 130 -7.25 -3.14 -16.10
C GLY A 130 -6.12 -2.30 -15.48
N ASN A 131 -5.14 -1.89 -16.28
CA ASN A 131 -4.03 -1.05 -15.84
C ASN A 131 -4.38 0.45 -15.76
N ASN A 132 -5.57 0.84 -16.21
CA ASN A 132 -6.02 2.23 -16.32
C ASN A 132 -7.04 2.60 -15.22
N ILE A 133 -6.79 2.18 -13.98
CA ILE A 133 -7.67 2.42 -12.82
C ILE A 133 -7.13 3.58 -11.97
N TYR A 134 -7.94 4.64 -11.81
CA TYR A 134 -7.72 5.70 -10.83
C TYR A 134 -8.33 5.32 -9.49
N PHE A 135 -7.48 5.11 -8.50
CA PHE A 135 -7.90 4.92 -7.11
C PHE A 135 -8.07 6.27 -6.43
N LYS A 136 -9.24 6.53 -5.86
CA LYS A 136 -9.56 7.79 -5.17
C LYS A 136 -10.25 7.52 -3.84
N GLY A 137 -10.39 8.55 -3.00
CA GLY A 137 -11.18 8.49 -1.77
C GLY A 137 -10.36 8.39 -0.48
N SER A 138 -11.00 8.76 0.63
CA SER A 138 -10.39 8.89 1.97
C SER A 138 -9.93 7.56 2.60
N GLY A 139 -10.35 6.42 2.06
CA GLY A 139 -9.96 5.09 2.51
C GLY A 139 -8.61 4.61 1.99
N ILE A 140 -7.99 5.33 1.05
CA ILE A 140 -6.70 4.96 0.45
C ILE A 140 -5.61 4.72 1.51
N PRO A 141 -5.39 5.60 2.50
CA PRO A 141 -4.38 5.36 3.53
C PRO A 141 -4.59 4.05 4.29
N SER A 142 -5.84 3.72 4.65
CA SER A 142 -6.16 2.45 5.30
C SER A 142 -5.87 1.28 4.37
N ALA A 143 -6.37 1.34 3.13
CA ALA A 143 -6.23 0.26 2.16
C ALA A 143 -4.77 -0.06 1.87
N VAL A 144 -3.96 0.96 1.60
CA VAL A 144 -2.54 0.83 1.28
C VAL A 144 -1.74 0.34 2.48
N ASN A 145 -1.99 0.86 3.70
CA ASN A 145 -1.28 0.41 4.90
C ASN A 145 -1.59 -1.06 5.23
N ARG A 146 -2.87 -1.45 5.19
CA ARG A 146 -3.28 -2.85 5.43
C ARG A 146 -2.71 -3.81 4.40
N TYR A 147 -2.67 -3.40 3.13
CA TYR A 147 -2.02 -4.19 2.09
C TYR A 147 -0.51 -4.32 2.35
N SER A 148 0.15 -3.23 2.76
CA SER A 148 1.58 -3.21 3.10
C SER A 148 1.90 -4.12 4.28
N GLU A 149 1.07 -4.14 5.34
CA GLU A 149 1.21 -5.06 6.48
C GLU A 149 1.14 -6.53 6.02
N LYS A 150 0.20 -6.86 5.14
CA LYS A 150 0.06 -8.22 4.58
C LYS A 150 1.29 -8.61 3.75
N LEU A 151 1.84 -7.70 2.95
CA LEU A 151 3.07 -7.94 2.19
C LEU A 151 4.27 -8.18 3.11
N LEU A 152 4.45 -7.33 4.13
CA LEU A 152 5.52 -7.47 5.11
C LEU A 152 5.45 -8.84 5.81
N ASN A 153 4.26 -9.24 6.26
CA ASN A 153 4.03 -10.58 6.84
C ASN A 153 4.34 -11.70 5.83
N LYS A 154 3.91 -11.56 4.57
CA LYS A 154 4.21 -12.53 3.50
C LYS A 154 5.72 -12.64 3.21
N TRP A 155 6.46 -11.56 3.41
CA TRP A 155 7.90 -11.48 3.15
C TRP A 155 8.76 -11.76 4.37
N ASP A 156 8.16 -12.09 5.51
CA ASP A 156 8.83 -12.28 6.80
C ASP A 156 9.64 -11.03 7.22
N LEU A 157 9.03 -9.85 7.01
CA LEU A 157 9.58 -8.55 7.39
C LEU A 157 8.73 -7.94 8.51
N PRO A 158 9.32 -7.11 9.40
CA PRO A 158 8.63 -6.59 10.56
C PRO A 158 7.48 -5.64 10.19
N VAL A 159 6.51 -5.53 11.08
CA VAL A 159 5.43 -4.53 11.01
C VAL A 159 5.49 -3.68 12.27
N GLY A 160 5.57 -2.36 12.12
CA GLY A 160 5.59 -1.42 13.25
C GLY A 160 6.80 -1.57 14.19
N LYS A 161 7.94 -2.09 13.70
CA LYS A 161 9.16 -2.21 14.50
C LYS A 161 9.71 -0.83 14.85
N ASN A 162 10.07 -0.64 16.11
CA ASN A 162 10.64 0.63 16.55
C ASN A 162 12.13 0.74 16.21
N TYR A 163 12.44 1.33 15.05
CA TYR A 163 13.82 1.48 14.57
C TYR A 163 14.67 2.49 15.33
N LYS A 164 14.13 3.22 16.31
CA LYS A 164 14.93 4.12 17.16
C LYS A 164 16.00 3.36 17.96
N TYR A 165 15.75 2.09 18.26
CA TYR A 165 16.61 1.24 19.10
C TYR A 165 17.26 0.10 18.30
N VAL A 166 17.25 0.19 16.98
CA VAL A 166 17.84 -0.80 16.08
C VAL A 166 19.13 -0.23 15.53
N ASP A 167 20.19 -1.05 15.52
CA ASP A 167 21.46 -0.66 14.91
C ASP A 167 21.29 -0.39 13.40
N ASP A 168 22.05 0.57 12.88
CA ASP A 168 21.91 0.99 11.49
C ASP A 168 22.28 -0.12 10.50
N TRP A 169 23.19 -1.03 10.83
CA TRP A 169 23.50 -2.18 9.97
C TRP A 169 22.30 -3.11 9.81
N ASP A 170 21.63 -3.46 10.90
CA ASP A 170 20.47 -4.36 10.86
C ASP A 170 19.27 -3.69 10.19
N ARG A 171 19.07 -2.40 10.46
CA ARG A 171 18.08 -1.60 9.75
C ARG A 171 18.33 -1.58 8.25
N MET A 172 19.56 -1.36 7.82
CA MET A 172 19.91 -1.32 6.40
C MET A 172 19.73 -2.69 5.72
N LYS A 173 20.04 -3.81 6.40
CA LYS A 173 19.75 -5.17 5.91
C LYS A 173 18.27 -5.38 5.65
N GLU A 174 17.41 -4.94 6.57
CA GLU A 174 15.95 -5.05 6.42
C GLU A 174 15.44 -4.14 5.28
N ILE A 175 15.96 -2.92 5.14
CA ILE A 175 15.66 -2.02 4.01
C ILE A 175 16.06 -2.66 2.68
N PHE A 176 17.26 -3.26 2.59
CA PHE A 176 17.72 -3.93 1.39
C PHE A 176 16.86 -5.15 1.04
N THR A 177 16.48 -5.93 2.05
CA THR A 177 15.57 -7.07 1.87
C THR A 177 14.21 -6.60 1.36
N LEU A 178 13.66 -5.53 1.95
CA LEU A 178 12.42 -4.91 1.49
C LEU A 178 12.52 -4.46 0.02
N ALA A 179 13.59 -3.75 -0.34
CA ALA A 179 13.82 -3.30 -1.72
C ALA A 179 13.83 -4.48 -2.71
N LYS A 180 14.53 -5.57 -2.36
CA LYS A 180 14.57 -6.78 -3.18
C LYS A 180 13.17 -7.38 -3.37
N ARG A 181 12.38 -7.49 -2.29
CA ARG A 181 11.01 -8.01 -2.37
C ARG A 181 10.08 -7.14 -3.22
N ILE A 182 10.26 -5.83 -3.15
CA ILE A 182 9.54 -4.89 -4.02
C ILE A 182 9.93 -5.12 -5.48
N GLN A 183 11.21 -5.22 -5.81
CA GLN A 183 11.66 -5.47 -7.19
C GLN A 183 11.23 -6.85 -7.73
N GLU A 184 11.04 -7.84 -6.86
CA GLU A 184 10.50 -9.16 -7.21
C GLU A 184 8.97 -9.14 -7.43
N THR A 185 8.28 -8.16 -6.83
CA THR A 185 6.80 -8.09 -6.83
C THR A 185 6.25 -7.10 -7.85
N TYR A 186 6.96 -6.00 -8.09
CA TYR A 186 6.47 -4.86 -8.85
C TYR A 186 7.31 -4.60 -10.10
N ASN A 187 6.63 -4.24 -11.18
CA ASN A 187 7.27 -3.87 -12.44
C ASN A 187 7.34 -2.35 -12.61
N ILE A 188 8.42 -1.88 -13.24
CA ILE A 188 8.48 -0.50 -13.74
C ILE A 188 7.71 -0.45 -15.06
N TYR A 189 6.57 0.23 -15.06
CA TYR A 189 5.69 0.40 -16.21
C TYR A 189 4.90 1.70 -16.06
N ASP A 190 5.18 2.67 -16.92
CA ASP A 190 4.64 4.02 -16.86
C ASP A 190 3.28 4.18 -17.56
N LYS A 191 2.77 3.15 -18.24
CA LYS A 191 1.47 3.17 -18.93
C LYS A 191 0.30 2.73 -18.06
N VAL A 192 0.46 2.72 -16.73
CA VAL A 192 -0.66 2.58 -15.80
C VAL A 192 -1.30 3.95 -15.52
N ALA A 193 -2.59 3.97 -15.20
CA ALA A 193 -3.22 5.20 -14.71
C ALA A 193 -2.52 5.68 -13.44
N ASP A 194 -2.20 6.97 -13.39
CA ASP A 194 -1.54 7.59 -12.24
C ASP A 194 -0.27 6.82 -11.80
N ALA A 195 0.62 6.53 -12.76
CA ALA A 195 1.81 5.71 -12.55
C ALA A 195 2.77 6.23 -11.46
N ASN A 196 2.64 7.50 -11.06
CA ASN A 196 3.40 8.09 -9.97
C ASN A 196 2.77 7.83 -8.59
N SER A 197 1.54 7.33 -8.50
CA SER A 197 0.82 7.05 -7.26
C SER A 197 1.26 5.72 -6.64
N THR A 198 1.41 5.71 -5.31
CA THR A 198 1.60 4.47 -4.55
C THR A 198 0.43 3.52 -4.74
N THR A 199 -0.78 4.06 -4.83
CA THR A 199 -2.01 3.26 -4.84
C THR A 199 -2.14 2.48 -6.14
N ALA A 200 -1.87 3.14 -7.27
CA ALA A 200 -1.80 2.47 -8.57
C ALA A 200 -0.69 1.41 -8.57
N ALA A 201 0.53 1.79 -8.17
CA ALA A 201 1.66 0.88 -8.16
C ALA A 201 1.46 -0.37 -7.28
N ILE A 202 0.91 -0.18 -6.07
CA ILE A 202 0.77 -1.27 -5.09
C ILE A 202 -0.36 -2.25 -5.43
N PHE A 203 -1.49 -1.78 -5.98
CA PHE A 203 -2.64 -2.63 -6.29
C PHE A 203 -2.60 -3.22 -7.70
N ILE A 204 -2.11 -2.46 -8.70
CA ILE A 204 -1.98 -2.94 -10.08
C ILE A 204 -0.73 -3.81 -10.25
N GLY A 205 0.28 -3.64 -9.38
CA GLY A 205 1.53 -4.37 -9.46
C GLY A 205 2.58 -3.73 -10.38
N ALA A 206 2.33 -2.49 -10.85
CA ALA A 206 3.27 -1.76 -11.69
C ALA A 206 3.09 -0.24 -11.61
N GLY A 207 4.18 0.51 -11.77
CA GLY A 207 4.16 1.98 -11.77
C GLY A 207 5.43 2.58 -12.38
N SER A 208 5.51 3.91 -12.42
CA SER A 208 6.72 4.61 -12.85
C SER A 208 7.84 4.47 -11.80
N SER A 209 9.02 5.02 -12.09
CA SER A 209 10.08 5.17 -11.07
C SER A 209 9.54 5.83 -9.80
N VAL A 210 8.79 6.92 -9.95
CA VAL A 210 8.20 7.68 -8.82
C VAL A 210 7.22 6.82 -8.04
N GLY A 211 6.35 6.09 -8.73
CA GLY A 211 5.39 5.18 -8.10
C GLY A 211 6.08 4.11 -7.26
N LEU A 212 7.12 3.46 -7.79
CA LEU A 212 7.88 2.44 -7.06
C LEU A 212 8.65 3.01 -5.87
N SER A 213 9.30 4.17 -6.01
CA SER A 213 10.00 4.82 -4.90
C SER A 213 9.04 5.23 -3.77
N ARG A 214 7.79 5.59 -4.11
CA ARG A 214 6.75 5.87 -3.11
C ARG A 214 6.16 4.60 -2.49
N VAL A 215 6.02 3.49 -3.24
CA VAL A 215 5.70 2.16 -2.68
C VAL A 215 6.77 1.75 -1.67
N PHE A 216 8.05 1.89 -2.02
CA PHE A 216 9.15 1.54 -1.13
C PHE A 216 9.15 2.36 0.15
N ARG A 217 9.03 3.68 0.05
CA ARG A 217 8.83 4.56 1.21
C ARG A 217 7.61 4.13 2.01
N THR A 218 6.47 3.92 1.37
CA THR A 218 5.23 3.59 2.06
C THR A 218 5.33 2.31 2.87
N ILE A 219 5.88 1.23 2.31
CA ILE A 219 6.03 -0.04 3.02
C ILE A 219 7.10 0.09 4.11
N ALA A 220 8.19 0.82 3.88
CA ALA A 220 9.21 1.11 4.89
C ALA A 220 8.63 1.83 6.13
N LEU A 221 7.71 2.77 5.93
CA LEU A 221 7.01 3.44 7.04
C LEU A 221 6.09 2.47 7.81
N VAL A 222 5.40 1.54 7.12
CA VAL A 222 4.60 0.49 7.79
C VAL A 222 5.49 -0.50 8.55
N MET A 223 6.69 -0.77 8.03
CA MET A 223 7.71 -1.56 8.71
C MET A 223 8.15 -0.89 10.02
N GLY A 224 7.98 0.43 10.13
CA GLY A 224 8.21 1.24 11.33
C GLY A 224 9.38 2.24 11.21
N ILE A 225 9.94 2.40 10.01
CA ILE A 225 11.04 3.35 9.79
C ILE A 225 10.50 4.79 9.97
N PRO A 226 11.21 5.67 10.71
CA PRO A 226 10.76 7.05 10.91
C PRO A 226 10.64 7.83 9.60
N GLU A 227 9.57 8.61 9.47
CA GLU A 227 9.28 9.39 8.25
C GLU A 227 10.38 10.42 7.92
N ASN A 228 11.02 10.97 8.94
CA ASN A 228 12.13 11.93 8.81
C ASN A 228 13.50 11.27 8.60
N GLU A 229 13.56 9.94 8.42
CA GLU A 229 14.78 9.18 8.12
C GLU A 229 14.66 8.37 6.81
N PHE A 230 13.51 8.41 6.14
CA PHE A 230 13.25 7.71 4.88
C PHE A 230 12.36 8.53 3.94
N LEU A 231 12.98 9.12 2.92
CA LEU A 231 12.33 10.05 1.99
C LEU A 231 12.33 9.51 0.56
N THR A 232 11.44 10.02 -0.27
CA THR A 232 11.47 9.78 -1.72
C THR A 232 12.15 10.99 -2.38
N GLY A 233 13.29 10.77 -3.00
CA GLY A 233 14.01 11.78 -3.78
C GLY A 233 13.60 11.76 -5.24
N TYR A 234 13.70 12.90 -5.91
CA TYR A 234 13.37 13.07 -7.33
C TYR A 234 14.29 14.13 -7.94
N ASP A 235 14.76 13.88 -9.16
CA ASP A 235 15.64 14.81 -9.89
C ASP A 235 14.90 16.01 -10.48
N ASN A 236 13.58 16.11 -10.25
CA ASN A 236 12.70 17.11 -10.84
C ASN A 236 12.54 16.99 -12.37
N ILE A 237 12.88 15.82 -12.94
CA ILE A 237 12.84 15.52 -14.37
C ILE A 237 12.13 14.18 -14.63
N HIS A 238 12.78 13.03 -14.40
CA HIS A 238 12.21 11.70 -14.69
C HIS A 238 12.56 10.62 -13.65
N VAL A 239 13.68 10.73 -12.95
CA VAL A 239 14.18 9.63 -12.11
C VAL A 239 13.96 9.93 -10.64
N SER A 240 13.51 8.92 -9.90
CA SER A 240 13.33 8.98 -8.45
C SER A 240 14.05 7.84 -7.75
N TRP A 241 14.32 8.06 -6.48
CA TRP A 241 15.03 7.14 -5.58
C TRP A 241 14.52 7.34 -4.15
N ASN A 242 15.16 6.68 -3.19
CA ASN A 242 14.89 6.87 -1.78
C ASN A 242 16.13 7.40 -1.06
N TYR A 243 15.96 8.42 -0.23
CA TYR A 243 16.99 8.85 0.69
C TYR A 243 16.80 8.12 2.02
N VAL A 244 17.88 7.56 2.55
CA VAL A 244 17.90 6.82 3.81
C VAL A 244 18.92 7.46 4.74
N LYS A 245 18.49 7.89 5.93
CA LYS A 245 19.37 8.50 6.92
C LYS A 245 19.96 7.44 7.84
N VAL A 246 21.23 7.09 7.66
CA VAL A 246 21.95 6.02 8.39
C VAL A 246 23.39 6.45 8.70
N ASP A 247 24.01 5.82 9.69
CA ASP A 247 25.42 5.94 10.01
C ASP A 247 26.22 4.79 9.38
N ILE A 248 27.16 5.14 8.49
CA ILE A 248 28.11 4.21 7.88
C ILE A 248 29.54 4.66 8.25
N ASN A 249 29.83 4.69 9.55
CA ASN A 249 31.14 5.05 10.13
C ASN A 249 31.58 6.50 9.91
N LYS A 250 30.65 7.41 9.62
CA LYS A 250 30.93 8.85 9.38
C LYS A 250 29.87 9.76 9.99
N GLY A 251 29.15 9.26 11.00
CA GLY A 251 27.96 9.91 11.53
C GLY A 251 26.74 9.67 10.66
N LYS A 252 25.55 9.91 11.22
CA LYS A 252 24.28 9.79 10.49
C LYS A 252 24.19 10.79 9.34
N LYS A 253 24.16 10.29 8.11
CA LYS A 253 24.03 11.08 6.87
C LYS A 253 22.95 10.51 5.97
N TRP A 254 22.52 11.30 4.99
CA TRP A 254 21.59 10.85 3.95
C TRP A 254 22.33 10.13 2.82
N TYR A 255 22.03 8.85 2.66
CA TYR A 255 22.48 8.02 1.56
C TYR A 255 21.35 7.81 0.55
N VAL A 256 21.71 7.59 -0.71
CA VAL A 256 20.78 7.23 -1.78
C VAL A 256 20.64 5.71 -1.83
N PHE A 257 19.41 5.23 -1.75
CA PHE A 257 19.02 3.89 -2.16
C PHE A 257 18.15 4.02 -3.41
N ASP A 258 18.70 3.64 -4.56
CA ASP A 258 17.94 3.65 -5.80
C ASP A 258 17.20 2.33 -5.98
N ILE A 259 15.88 2.35 -5.81
CA ILE A 259 15.01 1.17 -5.96
C ILE A 259 14.98 0.64 -7.40
N GLN A 260 15.49 1.42 -8.36
CA GLN A 260 15.55 1.03 -9.78
C GLN A 260 16.81 0.23 -10.11
N ASP A 261 17.85 0.32 -9.27
CA ASP A 261 19.05 -0.49 -9.43
C ASP A 261 18.73 -1.96 -9.12
N LYS A 262 18.70 -2.79 -10.16
CA LYS A 262 18.33 -4.20 -10.05
C LYS A 262 19.22 -4.95 -9.05
N ILE A 263 18.58 -5.50 -8.02
CA ILE A 263 19.17 -6.42 -7.07
C ILE A 263 19.01 -7.82 -7.63
N GLY A 264 20.12 -8.53 -7.82
CA GLY A 264 20.07 -9.91 -8.32
C GLY A 264 19.31 -10.83 -7.38
N LYS A 265 18.60 -11.81 -7.94
CA LYS A 265 17.80 -12.79 -7.18
C LYS A 265 18.61 -13.51 -6.09
N ASN A 266 19.89 -13.79 -6.35
CA ASN A 266 20.78 -14.47 -5.41
C ASN A 266 21.71 -13.49 -4.66
N THR A 267 21.56 -12.18 -4.89
CA THR A 267 22.36 -11.17 -4.19
C THR A 267 21.97 -11.17 -2.71
N LEU A 268 22.99 -11.41 -1.87
CA LEU A 268 22.91 -11.25 -0.43
C LEU A 268 23.03 -9.76 -0.07
N TRP A 269 22.77 -9.43 1.20
CA TRP A 269 23.00 -8.11 1.76
C TRP A 269 24.30 -7.47 1.25
N ASN A 270 24.24 -6.22 0.77
CA ASN A 270 25.41 -5.47 0.32
C ASN A 270 25.28 -3.99 0.65
N LEU A 271 26.28 -3.47 1.37
CA LEU A 271 26.40 -2.06 1.73
C LEU A 271 26.43 -1.13 0.51
N SER A 272 26.95 -1.58 -0.63
CA SER A 272 27.08 -0.75 -1.84
C SER A 272 25.74 -0.30 -2.45
N ALA A 273 24.62 -0.86 -1.99
CA ALA A 273 23.29 -0.39 -2.32
C ALA A 273 22.97 1.00 -1.72
N PHE A 274 23.67 1.39 -0.65
CA PHE A 274 23.55 2.70 0.00
C PHE A 274 24.67 3.60 -0.52
N LYS A 275 24.33 4.42 -1.49
CA LYS A 275 25.28 5.20 -2.27
C LYS A 275 25.41 6.61 -1.73
N GLU A 276 26.60 7.16 -1.85
CA GLU A 276 26.78 8.60 -1.76
C GLU A 276 26.06 9.27 -2.94
N GLU A 277 25.52 10.46 -2.72
CA GLU A 277 24.74 11.18 -3.73
C GLU A 277 25.55 11.52 -4.99
N THR A 278 26.87 11.69 -4.86
CA THR A 278 27.80 11.86 -5.97
C THR A 278 27.73 10.72 -6.99
N LYS A 279 27.52 9.48 -6.52
CA LYS A 279 27.36 8.30 -7.38
C LYS A 279 26.01 8.34 -8.11
N LEU A 280 24.95 8.82 -7.46
CA LEU A 280 23.66 9.04 -8.13
C LEU A 280 23.81 10.07 -9.25
N VAL A 281 24.45 11.22 -8.99
CA VAL A 281 24.70 12.25 -10.01
C VAL A 281 25.44 11.66 -11.22
N ALA A 282 26.46 10.81 -10.98
CA ALA A 282 27.16 10.13 -12.06
C ALA A 282 26.27 9.16 -12.85
N THR A 283 25.36 8.43 -12.18
CA THR A 283 24.37 7.58 -12.85
C THR A 283 23.39 8.40 -13.68
N LEU A 284 22.86 9.50 -13.16
CA LEU A 284 21.93 10.38 -13.87
C LEU A 284 22.60 11.02 -15.09
N LYS A 285 23.86 11.45 -15.00
CA LYS A 285 24.62 11.95 -16.16
C LYS A 285 24.75 10.90 -17.27
N LYS A 286 24.89 9.62 -16.93
CA LYS A 286 24.89 8.54 -17.94
C LYS A 286 23.50 8.34 -18.55
N PHE A 287 22.45 8.46 -17.74
CA PHE A 287 21.07 8.32 -18.19
C PHE A 287 20.63 9.45 -19.14
N TYR A 288 20.92 10.70 -18.79
CA TYR A 288 20.54 11.88 -19.59
C TYR A 288 21.54 12.24 -20.71
N GLY A 289 22.75 11.67 -20.67
CA GLY A 289 23.83 11.98 -21.60
C GLY A 289 24.83 13.00 -21.04
N SER A 290 26.06 12.92 -21.53
CA SER A 290 27.21 13.69 -21.01
C SER A 290 27.06 15.22 -21.12
N GLY A 291 26.21 15.70 -22.02
CA GLY A 291 25.90 17.13 -22.18
C GLY A 291 24.91 17.67 -21.15
N TYR A 292 24.25 16.81 -20.39
CA TYR A 292 23.26 17.25 -19.40
C TYR A 292 23.94 17.60 -18.06
N THR A 293 23.69 18.82 -17.57
CA THR A 293 24.20 19.26 -16.27
C THR A 293 23.23 18.83 -15.18
N ILE A 294 23.64 17.85 -14.38
CA ILE A 294 22.90 17.44 -13.18
C ILE A 294 23.45 18.21 -11.98
N ASN A 295 22.61 19.07 -11.41
CA ASN A 295 22.92 19.80 -10.18
C ASN A 295 22.14 19.19 -9.00
N PRO A 296 22.81 18.51 -8.06
CA PRO A 296 22.14 17.89 -6.93
C PRO A 296 21.47 18.88 -5.97
N ASN A 297 21.79 20.17 -6.05
CA ASN A 297 21.09 21.20 -5.29
C ASN A 297 19.67 21.44 -5.80
N ASP A 298 19.33 20.99 -7.01
CA ASP A 298 17.99 21.11 -7.59
C ASP A 298 17.11 19.89 -7.27
N PHE A 299 17.67 18.85 -6.64
CA PHE A 299 16.91 17.68 -6.23
C PHE A 299 15.83 18.04 -5.21
N VAL A 300 14.68 17.40 -5.38
CA VAL A 300 13.51 17.59 -4.53
C VAL A 300 13.20 16.31 -3.76
N ILE A 301 12.49 16.45 -2.65
CA ILE A 301 11.83 15.34 -1.98
C ILE A 301 10.34 15.38 -2.30
N LEU A 302 9.71 14.21 -2.38
CA LEU A 302 8.28 14.06 -2.58
C LEU A 302 7.62 13.84 -1.21
N ASN A 303 6.89 14.84 -0.74
CA ASN A 303 6.28 14.84 0.58
C ASN A 303 5.09 13.89 0.66
N ARG A 304 4.27 13.88 -0.40
CA ARG A 304 3.07 13.03 -0.50
C ARG A 304 3.45 11.56 -0.57
N ARG A 305 2.75 10.75 0.22
CA ARG A 305 2.95 9.31 0.37
C ARG A 305 2.10 8.50 -0.60
N TYR A 306 0.84 8.87 -0.80
CA TYR A 306 -0.12 8.06 -1.56
C TYR A 306 -0.46 8.64 -2.93
N VAL A 307 -0.53 9.96 -3.02
CA VAL A 307 -0.93 10.79 -4.17
C VAL A 307 -2.36 10.49 -4.61
N TYR A 308 -3.30 10.95 -3.79
CA TYR A 308 -4.72 11.00 -4.13
C TYR A 308 -5.29 12.38 -3.82
N GLN A 309 -6.44 12.70 -4.42
CA GLN A 309 -7.04 14.06 -4.41
C GLN A 309 -7.18 14.69 -3.00
N ASN A 310 -7.36 13.87 -1.95
CA ASN A 310 -7.57 14.33 -0.58
C ASN A 310 -6.42 13.96 0.37
N GLU A 311 -5.23 13.64 -0.16
CA GLU A 311 -4.05 13.53 0.69
C GLU A 311 -3.72 14.91 1.25
N SER A 312 -4.28 15.21 2.43
CA SER A 312 -4.08 16.46 3.14
C SER A 312 -2.59 16.61 3.44
N SER A 313 -1.91 17.43 2.66
CA SER A 313 -0.63 17.95 3.07
C SER A 313 -0.92 19.09 4.05
N ASN A 314 -0.37 19.03 5.26
CA ASN A 314 -0.46 20.08 6.28
C ASN A 314 0.19 21.40 5.80
N GLY A 315 -0.34 22.02 4.75
CA GLY A 315 0.30 23.10 3.99
C GLY A 315 1.55 22.69 3.20
N LEU A 316 1.97 21.41 3.24
CA LEU A 316 3.18 20.97 2.54
C LEU A 316 2.94 20.93 1.02
N LYS A 317 3.89 21.46 0.25
CA LYS A 317 3.93 21.31 -1.21
C LYS A 317 4.08 19.82 -1.56
N GLU A 318 3.61 19.40 -2.73
CA GLU A 318 3.78 18.02 -3.22
C GLU A 318 5.24 17.60 -3.19
N SER A 319 6.11 18.52 -3.62
CA SER A 319 7.55 18.39 -3.53
C SER A 319 8.15 19.66 -2.95
N GLU A 320 9.34 19.54 -2.38
CA GLU A 320 10.16 20.67 -1.96
C GLU A 320 11.63 20.38 -2.19
N ASN A 321 12.43 21.44 -2.36
CA ASN A 321 13.87 21.31 -2.51
C ASN A 321 14.46 20.59 -1.28
N PHE A 322 15.35 19.62 -1.51
CA PHE A 322 15.86 18.81 -0.41
C PHE A 322 16.72 19.64 0.56
N ASN A 323 17.52 20.58 0.08
CA ASN A 323 18.32 21.46 0.93
C ASN A 323 17.43 22.36 1.80
N ASP A 324 16.33 22.88 1.25
CA ASP A 324 15.37 23.69 2.02
C ASP A 324 14.66 22.86 3.08
N TRP A 325 14.28 21.62 2.76
CA TRP A 325 13.73 20.69 3.74
C TRP A 325 14.71 20.41 4.88
N LEU A 326 15.98 20.14 4.57
CA LEU A 326 17.02 19.88 5.57
C LEU A 326 17.21 21.08 6.51
N LYS A 327 17.29 22.30 5.97
CA LYS A 327 17.39 23.52 6.77
C LYS A 327 16.19 23.70 7.68
N ARG A 328 14.97 23.55 7.14
CA ARG A 328 13.72 23.77 7.88
C ARG A 328 13.50 22.74 8.99
N THR A 329 13.95 21.51 8.80
CA THR A 329 13.70 20.38 9.72
C THR A 329 14.89 20.05 10.62
N ASN A 330 16.03 20.75 10.47
CA ASN A 330 17.31 20.31 11.01
C ASN A 330 17.63 18.85 10.64
N GLY A 331 17.38 18.51 9.37
CA GLY A 331 17.33 17.14 8.87
C GLY A 331 18.70 16.46 8.76
N GLY A 332 19.80 17.15 9.06
CA GLY A 332 21.17 16.63 8.97
C GLY A 332 21.83 16.87 7.62
N GLU A 333 22.86 16.10 7.31
CA GLU A 333 23.73 16.33 6.15
C GLU A 333 23.56 15.26 5.05
N ARG A 334 23.68 15.71 3.80
CA ARG A 334 23.73 14.83 2.62
C ARG A 334 25.13 14.27 2.43
N THR A 335 25.23 13.17 1.70
CA THR A 335 26.50 12.62 1.22
C THR A 335 27.01 13.31 -0.05
N LEU A 336 26.75 14.61 -0.17
CA LEU A 336 27.35 15.47 -1.19
C LEU A 336 28.83 15.65 -0.86
N SER A 337 29.73 15.34 -1.79
CA SER A 337 31.11 15.79 -1.67
C SER A 337 31.14 17.30 -1.96
N ASN A 338 31.79 18.06 -1.09
CA ASN A 338 32.11 19.48 -1.32
C ASN A 338 32.88 19.67 -2.62
#